data_AF-A0A4R5N6V1-F1
#
_entry.id   AF-A0A4R5N6V1-F1
#
_cell.length_a   1.000
_cell.length_b   1.000
_cell.length_c   1.000
_cell.angle_alpha   90.00
_cell.angle_beta   90.00
_cell.angle_gamma   90.00
#
_symmetry.space_group_name_H-M   'P 1'
#
loop_
_entity.id
_entity.type
_entity.pdbx_description
1 polymer ?
#
loop_
_entity_poly.entity_id
_entity_poly.type
_entity_poly.pdbx_seq_one_letter_code
_entity_poly.pdbx_strand_id
1 'polypeptide(L)'
;MRRWEDSIQEKAKQLWDNHKVVLLIFIIGFPMVIQILFGIFNIVSRMKSWNFRFPDSSNWIGFWGSYLGIIPSGLIAYIVAKMQIDNDNTQNKTSSIQERHVKDLFQINNKIRKLDPVFHYGRTNLAFLNNEFDKIKKVDIKNSEDLEFQLERSEESLRKVEIFVVIGELMLDIQMMPQLRDSNIYKNLRRLETDFDMLSEQINNIYNDAEDRSDEVMLFRHIAGLYKACFFHYKEMLEILSNKIYKYYE
;
A
#
# COMPACT_ATOMS: atom_id res chain seq x y z
N MET A 1 -3.71 -19.26 27.54
CA MET A 1 -2.34 -18.78 27.88
C MET A 1 -2.33 -17.28 28.20
N ARG A 2 -2.77 -16.38 27.31
CA ARG A 2 -2.79 -14.92 27.55
C ARG A 2 -3.40 -14.44 28.88
N ARG A 3 -4.58 -14.95 29.27
CA ARG A 3 -5.23 -14.57 30.55
C ARG A 3 -4.39 -14.80 31.80
N TRP A 4 -3.51 -15.81 31.80
CA TRP A 4 -2.68 -16.12 32.95
C TRP A 4 -1.46 -15.20 33.00
N GLU A 5 -0.86 -14.91 31.83
CA GLU A 5 0.21 -13.93 31.67
C GLU A 5 -0.23 -12.52 32.10
N ASP A 6 -1.42 -12.09 31.66
CA ASP A 6 -1.98 -10.79 32.02
C ASP A 6 -2.17 -10.66 33.54
N SER A 7 -2.68 -11.71 34.20
CA SER A 7 -2.89 -11.74 35.66
C SER A 7 -1.58 -11.69 36.47
N ILE A 8 -0.51 -12.27 35.92
CA ILE A 8 0.81 -12.26 36.54
C ILE A 8 1.46 -10.89 36.36
N GLN A 9 1.34 -10.30 35.17
CA GLN A 9 1.84 -8.94 34.90
C GLN A 9 1.15 -7.90 35.79
N GLU A 10 -0.16 -8.03 35.99
CA GLU A 10 -0.93 -7.10 36.82
C GLU A 10 -0.53 -7.19 38.30
N LYS A 11 -0.38 -8.40 38.84
CA LYS A 11 0.12 -8.62 40.21
C LYS A 11 1.57 -8.17 40.39
N ALA A 12 2.43 -8.42 39.41
CA ALA A 12 3.82 -7.97 39.44
C ALA A 12 3.93 -6.45 39.43
N LYS A 13 3.11 -5.78 38.59
CA LYS A 13 3.02 -4.32 38.54
C LYS A 13 2.52 -3.73 39.87
N GLN A 14 1.49 -4.35 40.46
CA GLN A 14 0.94 -3.92 41.75
C GLN A 14 1.97 -4.07 42.89
N LEU A 15 2.72 -5.18 42.93
CA LEU A 15 3.79 -5.38 43.90
C LEU A 15 4.94 -4.37 43.73
N TRP A 16 5.34 -4.12 42.48
CA TRP A 16 6.34 -3.12 42.13
C TRP A 16 5.92 -1.72 42.58
N ASP A 17 4.71 -1.27 42.24
CA ASP A 17 4.27 0.08 42.59
C ASP A 17 4.17 0.32 44.09
N ASN A 18 3.77 -0.71 44.86
CA ASN A 18 3.67 -0.63 46.31
C ASN A 18 5.02 -0.68 47.04
N HIS A 19 6.01 -1.40 46.49
CA HIS A 19 7.27 -1.68 47.20
C HIS A 19 8.52 -1.07 46.56
N LYS A 20 8.44 -0.46 45.37
CA LYS A 20 9.61 0.08 44.63
C LYS A 20 10.47 1.01 45.48
N VAL A 21 9.87 1.88 46.28
CA VAL A 21 10.60 2.83 47.12
C VAL A 21 11.33 2.11 48.27
N VAL A 22 10.63 1.19 48.94
CA VAL A 22 11.22 0.38 50.02
C VAL A 22 12.35 -0.49 49.48
N LEU A 23 12.17 -1.07 48.30
CA LEU A 23 13.14 -1.95 47.65
C LEU A 23 14.37 -1.16 47.17
N LEU A 24 14.19 0.05 46.62
CA LEU A 24 15.29 0.97 46.29
C LEU A 24 16.07 1.41 47.53
N ILE A 25 15.37 1.79 48.60
CA ILE A 25 16.00 2.16 49.88
C ILE A 25 16.74 0.96 50.46
N PHE A 26 16.18 -0.25 50.36
CA PHE A 26 16.83 -1.46 50.83
C PHE A 26 18.09 -1.77 50.01
N ILE A 27 18.02 -1.72 48.69
CA ILE A 27 19.17 -1.96 47.80
C ILE A 27 20.32 -0.97 48.05
N ILE A 28 20.01 0.29 48.33
CA ILE A 28 21.04 1.33 48.58
C ILE A 28 21.50 1.33 50.04
N GLY A 29 20.58 1.19 50.98
CA GLY A 29 20.82 1.32 52.42
C GLY A 29 21.41 0.07 53.05
N PHE A 30 21.02 -1.13 52.61
CA PHE A 30 21.50 -2.39 53.17
C PHE A 30 23.03 -2.57 53.02
N PRO A 31 23.66 -2.29 51.86
CA PRO A 31 25.11 -2.31 51.72
C PRO A 31 25.82 -1.32 52.66
N MET A 32 25.26 -0.13 52.86
CA MET A 32 25.82 0.88 53.77
C MET A 32 25.76 0.41 55.23
N VAL A 33 24.64 -0.19 55.65
CA VAL A 33 24.49 -0.73 57.01
C VAL A 33 25.50 -1.85 57.27
N ILE A 34 25.65 -2.78 56.33
CA ILE A 34 26.67 -3.85 56.44
C ILE A 34 28.08 -3.26 56.54
N GLN A 35 28.38 -2.25 55.74
CA GLN A 35 29.68 -1.61 55.77
C GLN A 35 29.99 -0.94 57.11
N ILE A 36 29.01 -0.24 57.69
CA ILE A 36 29.14 0.37 59.02
C ILE A 36 29.37 -0.72 60.08
N LEU A 37 28.60 -1.82 60.04
CA LEU A 37 28.74 -2.94 60.97
C LEU A 37 30.12 -3.60 60.90
N PHE A 38 30.62 -3.86 59.68
CA PHE A 38 31.96 -4.45 59.48
C PHE A 38 33.07 -3.49 59.92
N GLY A 39 32.91 -2.19 59.67
CA GLY A 39 33.84 -1.15 60.14
C GLY A 39 33.95 -1.11 61.66
N ILE A 40 32.81 -1.06 62.36
CA ILE A 40 32.76 -1.04 63.84
C ILE A 40 33.35 -2.33 64.41
N PHE A 41 32.99 -3.50 63.85
CA PHE A 41 33.53 -4.78 64.29
C PHE A 41 35.05 -4.84 64.16
N ASN A 42 35.60 -4.39 63.04
CA ASN A 42 37.05 -4.37 62.81
C ASN A 42 37.79 -3.42 63.78
N ILE A 43 37.18 -2.30 64.16
CA ILE A 43 37.73 -1.39 65.18
C ILE A 43 37.77 -2.08 66.56
N VAL A 44 36.68 -2.74 66.97
CA VAL A 44 36.60 -3.43 68.26
C VAL A 44 37.54 -4.63 68.31
N SER A 45 37.61 -5.42 67.23
CA SER A 45 38.55 -6.53 67.07
C SER A 45 40.01 -6.07 67.22
N ARG A 46 40.36 -4.91 66.63
CA ARG A 46 41.70 -4.31 66.77
C ARG A 46 41.99 -3.89 68.21
N MET A 47 41.03 -3.32 68.93
CA MET A 47 41.21 -2.91 70.33
C MET A 47 41.36 -4.09 71.28
N LYS A 48 40.69 -5.22 71.01
CA LYS A 48 40.76 -6.43 71.84
C LYS A 48 41.82 -7.45 71.38
N SER A 49 42.67 -7.09 70.42
CA SER A 49 43.69 -7.95 69.81
C SER A 49 43.17 -9.30 69.33
N TRP A 50 41.97 -9.32 68.75
CA TRP A 50 41.43 -10.53 68.15
C TRP A 50 42.14 -10.84 66.83
N ASN A 51 42.42 -12.12 66.58
CA ASN A 51 43.06 -12.59 65.34
C ASN A 51 42.11 -12.59 64.13
N PHE A 52 40.81 -12.38 64.35
CA PHE A 52 39.80 -12.37 63.30
C PHE A 52 39.43 -10.95 62.90
N ARG A 53 39.52 -10.64 61.60
CA ARG A 53 39.12 -9.36 60.99
C ARG A 53 38.36 -9.62 59.70
N PHE A 54 37.31 -8.85 59.45
CA PHE A 54 36.64 -8.87 58.16
C PHE A 54 37.50 -8.21 57.08
N PRO A 55 37.40 -8.64 55.81
CA PRO A 55 38.11 -8.03 54.68
C PRO A 55 37.84 -6.52 54.58
N ASP A 56 38.80 -5.78 54.00
CA ASP A 56 38.69 -4.32 53.86
C ASP A 56 37.37 -3.90 53.21
N SER A 57 36.71 -2.94 53.85
CA SER A 57 35.37 -2.45 53.51
C SER A 57 35.25 -1.85 52.09
N SER A 58 36.38 -1.50 51.47
CA SER A 58 36.45 -0.99 50.09
C SER A 58 36.03 -2.04 49.06
N ASN A 59 36.32 -3.32 49.31
CA ASN A 59 35.96 -4.41 48.39
C ASN A 59 34.45 -4.70 48.39
N TRP A 60 33.75 -4.39 49.48
CA TRP A 60 32.31 -4.63 49.61
C TRP A 60 31.46 -3.61 48.83
N ILE A 61 31.86 -2.33 48.86
CA ILE A 61 31.22 -1.31 47.99
C ILE A 61 31.45 -1.66 46.52
N GLY A 62 32.68 -2.06 46.15
CA GLY A 62 33.00 -2.48 44.78
C GLY A 62 32.16 -3.69 44.34
N PHE A 63 31.93 -4.65 45.24
CA PHE A 63 31.05 -5.79 45.01
C PHE A 63 29.61 -5.32 44.72
N TRP A 64 28.99 -4.51 45.56
CA TRP A 64 27.62 -4.04 45.31
C TRP A 64 27.50 -3.06 44.14
N GLY A 65 28.54 -2.27 43.87
CA GLY A 65 28.62 -1.40 42.70
C GLY A 65 28.59 -2.17 41.39
N SER A 66 29.19 -3.37 41.33
CA SER A 66 29.16 -4.21 40.13
C SER A 66 27.77 -4.83 39.90
N TYR A 67 27.08 -5.28 40.96
CA TYR A 67 25.69 -5.75 40.86
C TYR A 67 24.71 -4.63 40.50
N LEU A 68 24.89 -3.44 41.08
CA LEU A 68 24.07 -2.28 40.78
C LEU A 68 24.24 -1.79 39.35
N GLY A 69 25.39 -2.03 38.71
CA GLY A 69 25.61 -1.72 37.29
C GLY A 69 24.77 -2.55 36.30
N ILE A 70 24.29 -3.73 36.73
CA ILE A 70 23.43 -4.60 35.92
C ILE A 70 22.02 -3.99 35.76
N ILE A 71 21.54 -3.25 36.75
CA ILE A 71 20.20 -2.64 36.72
C ILE A 71 20.07 -1.56 35.64
N PRO A 72 20.93 -0.51 35.58
CA PRO A 72 20.85 0.51 34.54
C PRO A 72 21.20 -0.05 33.16
N SER A 73 22.13 -1.01 33.05
CA SER A 73 22.43 -1.64 31.76
C SER A 73 21.27 -2.48 31.23
N GLY A 74 20.60 -3.27 32.09
CA GLY A 74 19.39 -4.01 31.72
C GLY A 74 18.23 -3.08 31.34
N LEU A 75 18.07 -1.96 32.05
CA LEU A 75 17.07 -0.94 31.72
C LEU A 75 17.34 -0.29 30.36
N ILE A 76 18.60 0.08 30.07
CA ILE A 76 18.99 0.63 28.77
C ILE A 76 18.75 -0.39 27.67
N ALA A 77 19.17 -1.65 27.87
CA ALA A 77 18.94 -2.73 26.91
C ALA A 77 17.44 -2.95 26.63
N TYR A 78 16.60 -2.92 27.67
CA TYR A 78 15.15 -3.01 27.53
C TYR A 78 14.57 -1.82 26.74
N ILE A 79 15.01 -0.59 27.02
CA ILE A 79 14.55 0.61 26.31
C ILE A 79 14.93 0.53 24.83
N VAL A 80 16.18 0.17 24.52
CA VAL A 80 16.66 0.04 23.13
C VAL A 80 15.88 -1.05 22.39
N ALA A 81 15.71 -2.22 23.01
CA ALA A 81 14.94 -3.31 22.42
C ALA A 81 13.49 -2.90 22.16
N LYS A 82 12.85 -2.18 23.09
CA LYS A 82 11.49 -1.68 22.92
C LYS A 82 11.40 -0.67 21.77
N MET A 83 12.34 0.28 21.69
CA MET A 83 12.39 1.25 20.59
C MET A 83 12.58 0.58 19.23
N GLN A 84 13.42 -0.46 19.15
CA GLN A 84 13.61 -1.24 17.92
C GLN A 84 12.32 -1.96 17.52
N ILE A 85 11.66 -2.65 18.46
CA ILE A 85 10.39 -3.35 18.19
C ILE A 85 9.29 -2.37 17.74
N ASP A 86 9.17 -1.21 18.39
CA ASP A 86 8.16 -0.21 18.04
C ASP A 86 8.43 0.39 16.64
N ASN A 87 9.70 0.62 16.29
CA ASN A 87 10.10 1.06 14.95
C ASN A 87 9.86 -0.04 13.89
N ASP A 88 10.23 -1.28 14.16
CA ASP A 88 10.01 -2.40 13.25
C ASP A 88 8.52 -2.62 12.99
N ASN A 89 7.69 -2.52 14.03
CA ASN A 89 6.24 -2.65 13.90
C ASN A 89 5.60 -1.53 13.08
N THR A 90 6.09 -0.29 13.20
CA THR A 90 5.58 0.84 12.42
C THR A 90 6.05 0.77 10.96
N GLN A 91 7.29 0.36 10.74
CA GLN A 91 7.84 0.15 9.40
C GLN A 91 7.14 -1.01 8.67
N ASN A 92 6.91 -2.14 9.34
CA ASN A 92 6.19 -3.29 8.79
C ASN A 92 4.73 -2.98 8.46
N LYS A 93 4.05 -2.16 9.28
CA LYS A 93 2.69 -1.72 8.94
C LYS A 93 2.68 -0.86 7.69
N THR A 94 3.63 0.08 7.58
CA THR A 94 3.72 0.98 6.44
C THR A 94 4.05 0.23 5.15
N SER A 95 5.01 -0.70 5.19
CA SER A 95 5.37 -1.53 4.04
C SER A 95 4.22 -2.42 3.58
N SER A 96 3.47 -3.04 4.52
CA SER A 96 2.31 -3.88 4.17
C SER A 96 1.17 -3.10 3.50
N ILE A 97 0.95 -1.84 3.89
CA ILE A 97 -0.06 -0.96 3.29
C ILE A 97 0.40 -0.55 1.88
N GLN A 98 1.67 -0.21 1.71
CA GLN A 98 2.25 0.14 0.40
C GLN A 98 2.19 -1.05 -0.56
N GLU A 99 2.58 -2.24 -0.13
CA GLU A 99 2.53 -3.46 -0.95
C GLU A 99 1.10 -3.78 -1.40
N ARG A 100 0.13 -3.67 -0.48
CA ARG A 100 -1.30 -3.83 -0.82
C ARG A 100 -1.73 -2.80 -1.88
N HIS A 101 -1.36 -1.54 -1.71
CA HIS A 101 -1.72 -0.48 -2.65
C HIS A 101 -1.13 -0.69 -4.05
N VAL A 102 0.13 -1.12 -4.15
CA VAL A 102 0.76 -1.46 -5.45
C VAL A 102 0.04 -2.63 -6.10
N LYS A 103 -0.29 -3.67 -5.32
CA LYS A 103 -1.06 -4.82 -5.81
C LYS A 103 -2.43 -4.40 -6.36
N ASP A 104 -3.12 -3.49 -5.68
CA ASP A 104 -4.41 -2.95 -6.13
C ASP A 104 -4.27 -2.22 -7.48
N LEU A 105 -3.22 -1.40 -7.65
CA LEU A 105 -2.93 -0.70 -8.91
C LEU A 105 -2.63 -1.70 -10.06
N PHE A 106 -1.91 -2.78 -9.78
CA PHE A 106 -1.67 -3.83 -10.78
C PHE A 106 -2.96 -4.55 -11.19
N GLN A 107 -3.86 -4.83 -10.23
CA GLN A 107 -5.15 -5.45 -10.53
C GLN A 107 -5.99 -4.55 -11.44
N ILE A 108 -6.06 -3.25 -11.14
CA ILE A 108 -6.76 -2.27 -11.97
C ILE A 108 -6.14 -2.20 -13.37
N ASN A 109 -4.81 -2.11 -13.47
CA ASN A 109 -4.11 -2.07 -14.75
C ASN A 109 -4.40 -3.32 -15.61
N ASN A 110 -4.39 -4.50 -15.00
CA ASN A 110 -4.71 -5.76 -15.70
C ASN A 110 -6.16 -5.81 -16.16
N LYS A 111 -7.10 -5.30 -15.36
CA LYS A 111 -8.51 -5.22 -15.74
C LYS A 111 -8.75 -4.23 -16.89
N ILE A 112 -8.10 -3.07 -16.87
CA ILE A 112 -8.19 -2.08 -17.96
C ILE A 112 -7.63 -2.68 -19.26
N ARG A 113 -6.53 -3.42 -19.18
CA ARG A 113 -5.96 -4.14 -20.33
C ARG A 113 -6.86 -5.21 -20.92
N LYS A 114 -7.95 -5.64 -20.25
CA LYS A 114 -8.99 -6.45 -20.90
C LYS A 114 -9.69 -5.71 -22.05
N LEU A 115 -9.57 -4.38 -22.11
CA LEU A 115 -10.03 -3.55 -23.22
C LEU A 115 -9.03 -3.50 -24.38
N ASP A 116 -7.82 -4.08 -24.24
CA ASP A 116 -6.83 -4.13 -25.31
C ASP A 116 -7.43 -4.67 -26.62
N PRO A 117 -8.25 -5.73 -26.67
CA PRO A 117 -8.81 -6.19 -27.94
C PRO A 117 -9.66 -5.14 -28.67
N VAL A 118 -10.30 -4.20 -27.95
CA VAL A 118 -11.04 -3.09 -28.56
C VAL A 118 -10.09 -2.15 -29.30
N PHE A 119 -8.90 -1.90 -28.72
CA PHE A 119 -7.99 -0.83 -29.15
C PHE A 119 -6.71 -1.31 -29.89
N HIS A 120 -6.24 -2.53 -29.61
CA HIS A 120 -5.02 -3.16 -30.13
C HIS A 120 -5.27 -4.09 -31.32
N TYR A 121 -6.51 -4.51 -31.61
CA TYR A 121 -6.81 -5.07 -32.93
C TYR A 121 -6.75 -3.92 -33.94
N GLY A 122 -5.52 -3.64 -34.39
CA GLY A 122 -5.12 -2.51 -35.21
C GLY A 122 -5.80 -2.37 -36.57
N ARG A 123 -6.86 -3.13 -36.88
CA ARG A 123 -7.71 -2.87 -38.05
C ARG A 123 -8.84 -1.89 -37.75
N THR A 124 -9.43 -1.89 -36.55
CA THR A 124 -10.46 -0.92 -36.15
C THR A 124 -9.85 0.48 -36.01
N ASN A 125 -8.64 0.56 -35.43
CA ASN A 125 -7.82 1.78 -35.42
C ASN A 125 -7.41 2.23 -36.84
N LEU A 126 -7.00 1.31 -37.73
CA LEU A 126 -6.69 1.65 -39.13
C LEU A 126 -7.93 2.03 -39.96
N ALA A 127 -9.13 1.54 -39.63
CA ALA A 127 -10.37 1.88 -40.32
C ALA A 127 -10.88 3.27 -39.96
N PHE A 128 -10.84 3.63 -38.68
CA PHE A 128 -11.35 4.92 -38.19
C PHE A 128 -10.32 6.06 -38.30
N LEU A 129 -9.02 5.78 -38.22
CA LEU A 129 -7.97 6.82 -38.29
C LEU A 129 -7.47 7.10 -39.71
N ASN A 130 -7.96 6.41 -40.75
CA ASN A 130 -7.43 6.52 -42.12
C ASN A 130 -7.75 7.81 -42.89
N ASN A 131 -7.88 8.94 -42.18
CA ASN A 131 -7.60 10.25 -42.76
C ASN A 131 -6.43 11.00 -42.10
N GLU A 132 -5.77 10.42 -41.09
CA GLU A 132 -4.58 11.01 -40.48
C GLU A 132 -3.58 9.92 -40.02
N PHE A 133 -2.47 9.83 -40.76
CA PHE A 133 -1.14 9.25 -40.44
C PHE A 133 -0.87 7.73 -40.70
N ASP A 134 -0.31 7.51 -41.90
CA ASP A 134 0.73 6.55 -42.33
C ASP A 134 0.38 5.29 -43.18
N LYS A 135 1.34 4.99 -44.08
CA LYS A 135 1.28 4.32 -45.42
C LYS A 135 0.71 2.88 -45.56
N ILE A 136 -0.25 2.44 -44.76
CA ILE A 136 -0.85 1.09 -44.92
C ILE A 136 -2.28 1.23 -45.46
N LYS A 137 -2.42 1.02 -46.78
CA LYS A 137 -3.67 0.86 -47.57
C LYS A 137 -4.84 1.75 -47.10
N LYS A 138 -5.02 2.91 -47.74
CA LYS A 138 -6.19 3.77 -47.56
C LYS A 138 -7.46 2.93 -47.71
N VAL A 139 -8.30 2.90 -46.69
CA VAL A 139 -9.67 2.40 -46.78
C VAL A 139 -10.44 3.39 -47.66
N ASP A 140 -11.01 2.92 -48.76
CA ASP A 140 -11.89 3.76 -49.56
C ASP A 140 -13.25 3.84 -48.89
N ILE A 141 -13.44 4.86 -48.06
CA ILE A 141 -14.69 5.13 -47.33
C ILE A 141 -15.86 5.41 -48.30
N LYS A 142 -15.60 5.56 -49.61
CA LYS A 142 -16.64 5.67 -50.63
C LYS A 142 -17.10 4.30 -51.15
N ASN A 143 -16.35 3.23 -50.89
CA ASN A 143 -16.73 1.86 -51.21
C ASN A 143 -17.60 1.28 -50.09
N SER A 144 -18.85 0.95 -50.38
CA SER A 144 -19.83 0.49 -49.39
C SER A 144 -19.44 -0.85 -48.76
N GLU A 145 -18.89 -1.78 -49.54
CA GLU A 145 -18.45 -3.09 -49.04
C GLU A 145 -17.29 -2.97 -48.04
N ASP A 146 -16.32 -2.09 -48.33
CA ASP A 146 -15.20 -1.85 -47.42
C ASP A 146 -15.69 -1.15 -46.14
N LEU A 147 -16.63 -0.22 -46.24
CA LEU A 147 -17.22 0.49 -45.10
C LEU A 147 -18.00 -0.46 -44.18
N GLU A 148 -18.90 -1.26 -44.76
CA GLU A 148 -19.73 -2.25 -44.06
C GLU A 148 -18.86 -3.29 -43.35
N PHE A 149 -17.82 -3.81 -44.02
CA PHE A 149 -16.87 -4.74 -43.42
C PHE A 149 -16.12 -4.15 -42.21
N GLN A 150 -15.78 -2.85 -42.22
CA GLN A 150 -15.14 -2.22 -41.07
C GLN A 150 -16.11 -1.99 -39.90
N LEU A 151 -17.35 -1.62 -40.20
CA LEU A 151 -18.40 -1.46 -39.20
C LEU A 151 -18.69 -2.79 -38.50
N GLU A 152 -18.89 -3.86 -39.27
CA GLU A 152 -19.12 -5.21 -38.74
C GLU A 152 -17.96 -5.67 -37.84
N ARG A 153 -16.72 -5.45 -38.26
CA ARG A 153 -15.53 -5.81 -37.48
C ARG A 153 -15.40 -5.00 -36.19
N SER A 154 -15.73 -3.71 -36.23
CA SER A 154 -15.75 -2.84 -35.06
C SER A 154 -16.79 -3.32 -34.07
N GLU A 155 -18.00 -3.56 -34.54
CA GLU A 155 -19.10 -4.06 -33.73
C GLU A 155 -18.76 -5.43 -33.12
N GLU A 156 -18.21 -6.36 -33.90
CA GLU A 156 -17.77 -7.65 -33.40
C GLU A 156 -16.74 -7.49 -32.27
N SER A 157 -15.83 -6.52 -32.39
CA SER A 157 -14.82 -6.22 -31.36
C SER A 157 -15.46 -5.62 -30.10
N LEU A 158 -16.42 -4.70 -30.27
CA LEU A 158 -17.19 -4.09 -29.19
C LEU A 158 -18.12 -5.09 -28.48
N ARG A 159 -18.65 -6.08 -29.19
CA ARG A 159 -19.51 -7.14 -28.63
C ARG A 159 -18.70 -8.23 -27.93
N LYS A 160 -17.55 -8.61 -28.49
CA LYS A 160 -16.67 -9.64 -27.91
C LYS A 160 -16.08 -9.22 -26.57
N VAL A 161 -15.76 -7.93 -26.45
CA VAL A 161 -15.31 -7.37 -25.19
C VAL A 161 -16.57 -6.90 -24.48
N GLU A 162 -16.91 -7.51 -23.35
CA GLU A 162 -18.03 -7.06 -22.52
C GLU A 162 -17.66 -5.71 -21.84
N ILE A 163 -17.54 -4.64 -22.64
CA ILE A 163 -16.91 -3.36 -22.24
C ILE A 163 -17.57 -2.79 -21.00
N PHE A 164 -18.91 -2.74 -20.98
CA PHE A 164 -19.66 -2.22 -19.84
C PHE A 164 -19.52 -3.10 -18.59
N VAL A 165 -19.33 -4.41 -18.74
CA VAL A 165 -19.01 -5.31 -17.61
C VAL A 165 -17.62 -4.99 -17.08
N VAL A 166 -16.62 -4.88 -17.95
CA VAL A 166 -15.24 -4.56 -17.58
C VAL A 166 -15.15 -3.19 -16.89
N ILE A 167 -15.80 -2.16 -17.44
CA ILE A 167 -15.82 -0.81 -16.88
C ILE A 167 -16.60 -0.79 -15.56
N GLY A 168 -17.76 -1.46 -15.48
CA GLY A 168 -18.54 -1.57 -14.26
C GLY A 168 -17.76 -2.25 -13.12
N GLU A 169 -17.09 -3.37 -13.40
CA GLU A 169 -16.20 -4.04 -12.44
C GLU A 169 -15.07 -3.11 -11.97
N LEU A 170 -14.44 -2.40 -12.89
CA LEU A 170 -13.35 -1.45 -12.57
C LEU A 170 -13.83 -0.30 -11.69
N MET A 171 -15.02 0.24 -11.96
CA MET A 171 -15.59 1.31 -11.16
C MET A 171 -15.91 0.85 -9.75
N LEU A 172 -16.48 -0.35 -9.60
CA LEU A 172 -16.75 -0.95 -8.29
C LEU A 172 -15.43 -1.17 -7.52
N ASP A 173 -14.41 -1.75 -8.15
CA ASP A 173 -13.11 -1.95 -7.51
C ASP A 173 -12.50 -0.62 -7.04
N ILE A 174 -12.51 0.41 -7.88
CA ILE A 174 -11.97 1.73 -7.54
C ILE A 174 -12.79 2.41 -6.44
N GLN A 175 -14.11 2.27 -6.42
CA GLN A 175 -14.96 2.79 -5.36
C GLN A 175 -14.66 2.14 -4.00
N MET A 176 -14.30 0.85 -4.01
CA MET A 176 -13.87 0.12 -2.83
C MET A 176 -12.44 0.50 -2.37
N MET A 177 -11.73 1.35 -3.13
CA MET A 177 -10.39 1.84 -2.85
C MET A 177 -10.40 3.37 -2.62
N PRO A 178 -10.54 3.84 -1.36
CA PRO A 178 -10.69 5.28 -1.06
C PRO A 178 -9.59 6.17 -1.66
N GLN A 179 -8.35 5.68 -1.64
CA GLN A 179 -7.17 6.31 -2.25
C GLN A 179 -7.26 6.57 -3.76
N LEU A 180 -8.11 5.84 -4.49
CA LEU A 180 -8.25 5.93 -5.94
C LEU A 180 -9.53 6.63 -6.37
N ARG A 181 -10.55 6.66 -5.51
CA ARG A 181 -11.85 7.29 -5.76
C ARG A 181 -11.75 8.76 -6.18
N ASP A 182 -10.86 9.53 -5.54
CA ASP A 182 -10.65 10.96 -5.86
C ASP A 182 -9.52 11.19 -6.86
N SER A 183 -8.94 10.11 -7.39
CA SER A 183 -7.79 10.21 -8.28
C SER A 183 -8.19 10.45 -9.74
N ASN A 184 -7.24 10.94 -10.53
CA ASN A 184 -7.42 11.10 -11.97
C ASN A 184 -7.78 9.76 -12.68
N ILE A 185 -7.46 8.61 -12.08
CA ILE A 185 -7.84 7.29 -12.60
C ILE A 185 -9.37 7.15 -12.63
N TYR A 186 -10.05 7.45 -11.52
CA TYR A 186 -11.51 7.33 -11.45
C TYR A 186 -12.20 8.32 -12.39
N LYS A 187 -11.68 9.56 -12.48
CA LYS A 187 -12.19 10.58 -13.40
C LYS A 187 -12.07 10.14 -14.85
N ASN A 188 -10.92 9.60 -15.25
CA ASN A 188 -10.68 9.14 -16.61
C ASN A 188 -11.44 7.85 -16.95
N LEU A 189 -11.62 6.94 -15.98
CA LEU A 189 -12.48 5.78 -16.17
C LEU A 189 -13.94 6.19 -16.41
N ARG A 190 -14.44 7.18 -15.66
CA ARG A 190 -15.81 7.68 -15.85
C ARG A 190 -15.99 8.40 -17.19
N ARG A 191 -14.97 9.12 -17.66
CA ARG A 191 -14.98 9.69 -19.02
C ARG A 191 -15.02 8.59 -20.08
N LEU A 192 -14.20 7.56 -19.91
CA LEU A 192 -14.17 6.41 -20.82
C LEU A 192 -15.54 5.70 -20.86
N GLU A 193 -16.19 5.52 -19.71
CA GLU A 193 -17.56 5.01 -19.62
C GLU A 193 -18.54 5.85 -20.45
N THR A 194 -18.55 7.17 -20.23
CA THR A 194 -19.43 8.09 -20.97
C THR A 194 -19.18 8.05 -22.47
N ASP A 195 -17.91 7.99 -22.91
CA ASP A 195 -17.60 7.91 -24.33
C ASP A 195 -18.08 6.58 -24.96
N PHE A 196 -17.99 5.47 -24.22
CA PHE A 196 -18.51 4.18 -24.68
C PHE A 196 -20.04 4.14 -24.72
N ASP A 197 -20.72 4.79 -23.76
CA ASP A 197 -22.18 4.95 -23.79
C ASP A 197 -22.61 5.71 -25.05
N MET A 198 -21.96 6.86 -25.32
CA MET A 198 -22.23 7.66 -26.52
C MET A 198 -21.95 6.87 -27.80
N LEU A 199 -20.83 6.15 -27.86
CA LEU A 199 -20.47 5.31 -28.99
C LEU A 199 -21.53 4.23 -29.24
N SER A 200 -21.99 3.56 -28.18
CA SER A 200 -23.00 2.50 -28.27
C SER A 200 -24.36 3.03 -28.71
N GLU A 201 -24.78 4.19 -28.19
CA GLU A 201 -26.02 4.84 -28.58
C GLU A 201 -26.00 5.22 -30.07
N GLN A 202 -24.90 5.84 -30.52
CA GLN A 202 -24.76 6.23 -31.91
C GLN A 202 -24.79 5.02 -32.85
N ILE A 203 -24.06 3.94 -32.54
CA ILE A 203 -24.06 2.70 -33.33
C ILE A 203 -25.49 2.14 -33.47
N ASN A 204 -26.27 2.13 -32.38
CA ASN A 204 -27.65 1.64 -32.40
C ASN A 204 -28.56 2.50 -33.28
N ASN A 205 -28.40 3.83 -33.26
CA ASN A 205 -29.20 4.73 -34.09
C ASN A 205 -28.93 4.52 -35.59
N ILE A 206 -27.70 4.18 -35.97
CA ILE A 206 -27.34 3.90 -37.38
C ILE A 206 -28.14 2.73 -37.93
N TYR A 207 -28.24 1.67 -37.14
CA TYR A 207 -28.97 0.46 -37.53
C TYR A 207 -30.46 0.71 -37.76
N ASN A 208 -31.01 1.78 -37.17
CA ASN A 208 -32.43 2.10 -37.26
C ASN A 208 -32.76 3.14 -38.35
N ASP A 209 -31.84 4.06 -38.67
CA ASP A 209 -32.17 5.31 -39.39
C ASP A 209 -31.44 5.52 -40.74
N ALA A 210 -30.48 4.68 -41.14
CA ALA A 210 -29.71 4.91 -42.38
C ALA A 210 -30.48 4.48 -43.64
N GLU A 211 -31.16 5.42 -44.32
CA GLU A 211 -31.87 5.19 -45.59
C GLU A 211 -31.07 5.54 -46.86
N ASP A 212 -30.02 6.38 -46.79
CA ASP A 212 -29.19 6.82 -47.94
C ASP A 212 -27.67 6.76 -47.67
N ARG A 213 -26.90 6.46 -48.71
CA ARG A 213 -25.44 6.26 -48.73
C ARG A 213 -24.63 7.50 -48.33
N SER A 214 -25.17 8.70 -48.58
CA SER A 214 -24.56 9.96 -48.12
C SER A 214 -24.52 10.05 -46.59
N ASP A 215 -25.56 9.54 -45.94
CA ASP A 215 -25.72 9.61 -44.49
C ASP A 215 -24.82 8.60 -43.78
N GLU A 216 -24.63 7.41 -44.36
CA GLU A 216 -23.71 6.38 -43.88
C GLU A 216 -22.26 6.88 -43.73
N VAL A 217 -21.75 7.64 -44.72
CA VAL A 217 -20.36 8.14 -44.70
C VAL A 217 -20.18 9.23 -43.62
N MET A 218 -21.17 10.12 -43.46
CA MET A 218 -21.11 11.14 -42.40
C MET A 218 -21.22 10.52 -41.01
N LEU A 219 -22.13 9.55 -40.83
CA LEU A 219 -22.27 8.79 -39.59
C LEU A 219 -21.00 8.02 -39.24
N PHE A 220 -20.39 7.32 -40.21
CA PHE A 220 -19.13 6.62 -39.97
C PHE A 220 -18.04 7.56 -39.46
N ARG A 221 -17.89 8.76 -40.05
CA ARG A 221 -16.92 9.75 -39.57
C ARG A 221 -17.21 10.21 -38.15
N HIS A 222 -18.49 10.31 -37.77
CA HIS A 222 -18.89 10.66 -36.42
C HIS A 222 -18.51 9.56 -35.41
N ILE A 223 -18.84 8.28 -35.71
CA ILE A 223 -18.43 7.12 -34.91
C ILE A 223 -16.90 7.08 -34.76
N ALA A 224 -16.17 7.31 -35.86
CA ALA A 224 -14.72 7.35 -35.86
C ALA A 224 -14.16 8.35 -34.84
N GLY A 225 -14.80 9.53 -34.76
CA GLY A 225 -14.47 10.56 -33.78
C GLY A 225 -14.69 10.10 -32.34
N LEU A 226 -15.84 9.47 -32.06
CA LEU A 226 -16.17 8.94 -30.73
C LEU A 226 -15.22 7.81 -30.31
N TYR A 227 -14.93 6.89 -31.24
CA TYR A 227 -13.96 5.81 -31.00
C TYR A 227 -12.55 6.37 -30.72
N LYS A 228 -12.12 7.41 -31.46
CA LYS A 228 -10.83 8.09 -31.21
C LYS A 228 -10.78 8.72 -29.81
N ALA A 229 -11.88 9.30 -29.34
CA ALA A 229 -11.98 9.82 -27.98
C ALA A 229 -11.83 8.71 -26.93
N CYS A 230 -12.56 7.60 -27.10
CA CYS A 230 -12.43 6.41 -26.23
C CYS A 230 -10.96 5.94 -26.16
N PHE A 231 -10.30 5.83 -27.31
CA PHE A 231 -8.91 5.40 -27.39
C PHE A 231 -7.94 6.34 -26.68
N PHE A 232 -8.15 7.65 -26.80
CA PHE A 232 -7.31 8.64 -26.14
C PHE A 232 -7.42 8.51 -24.61
N HIS A 233 -8.64 8.47 -24.07
CA HIS A 233 -8.84 8.32 -22.63
C HIS A 233 -8.36 6.97 -22.10
N TYR A 234 -8.51 5.90 -22.89
CA TYR A 234 -7.93 4.59 -22.57
C TYR A 234 -6.40 4.66 -22.39
N LYS A 235 -5.70 5.27 -23.37
CA LYS A 235 -4.24 5.46 -23.31
C LYS A 235 -3.81 6.31 -22.13
N GLU A 236 -4.49 7.43 -21.90
CA GLU A 236 -4.21 8.31 -20.77
C GLU A 236 -4.33 7.55 -19.43
N MET A 237 -5.34 6.67 -19.31
CA MET A 237 -5.52 5.87 -18.10
C MET A 237 -4.37 4.88 -17.87
N LEU A 238 -3.93 4.18 -18.92
CA LEU A 238 -2.78 3.27 -18.85
C LEU A 238 -1.50 4.00 -18.47
N GLU A 239 -1.27 5.19 -19.03
CA GLU A 239 -0.10 6.01 -18.72
C GLU A 239 -0.10 6.45 -17.25
N ILE A 240 -1.23 6.95 -16.73
CA ILE A 240 -1.37 7.33 -15.33
C ILE A 240 -1.10 6.14 -14.41
N LEU A 241 -1.64 4.96 -14.73
CA LEU A 241 -1.43 3.75 -13.94
C LEU A 241 0.02 3.30 -13.95
N SER A 242 0.64 3.27 -15.13
CA SER A 242 2.06 2.92 -15.30
C SER A 242 2.95 3.86 -14.48
N ASN A 243 2.72 5.17 -14.57
CA ASN A 243 3.49 6.17 -13.84
C ASN A 243 3.31 6.02 -12.32
N LYS A 244 2.09 5.75 -11.85
CA LYS A 244 1.86 5.50 -10.42
C LYS A 244 2.55 4.23 -9.95
N ILE A 245 2.47 3.14 -10.71
CA ILE A 245 3.15 1.88 -10.38
C ILE A 245 4.66 2.09 -10.32
N TYR A 246 5.24 2.73 -11.34
CA TYR A 246 6.69 2.94 -11.44
C TYR A 246 7.24 3.79 -10.29
N LYS A 247 6.51 4.85 -9.89
CA LYS A 247 6.88 5.72 -8.75
C LYS A 247 7.03 4.97 -7.42
N TYR A 248 6.43 3.79 -7.26
CA TYR A 248 6.60 2.97 -6.04
C TYR A 248 7.87 2.11 -6.05
N TYR A 249 8.56 1.99 -7.20
CA TYR A 249 9.77 1.20 -7.36
C TYR A 249 11.05 2.06 -7.48
N GLU A 250 10.94 3.39 -7.52
CA GLU A 250 12.05 4.36 -7.39
C GLU A 250 12.29 4.72 -5.92
#